data_AF-A0A2G4IP58-F1
#
_entry.id   AF-A0A2G4IP58-F1
#
_cell.length_a   1.000
_cell.length_b   1.000
_cell.length_c   1.000
_cell.angle_alpha   90.00
_cell.angle_beta   90.00
_cell.angle_gamma   90.00
#
_symmetry.space_group_name_H-M   'P 1'
#
loop_
_entity.id
_entity.type
_entity.pdbx_description
1 polymer ?
#
loop_
_entity_poly.entity_id
_entity_poly.type
_entity_poly.pdbx_seq_one_letter_code
_entity_poly.pdbx_strand_id
1 'polypeptide(L)'
;MLYGSKARVDDTPESDIDLLVLTSRPLSPEEIGDMRAVSRCIGLKHGTWPEFYIRTSEEWWRGVYQAAPIRKEIDAEGVDTALPLRSERR
;
A
#
# COMPACT_ATOMS: atom_id res chain seq x y z
N MET A 1 -1.97 -3.89 1.78
CA MET A 1 -0.80 -4.73 1.49
C MET A 1 0.41 -3.83 1.38
N LEU A 2 1.49 -4.15 2.09
CA LEU A 2 2.76 -3.43 2.02
C LEU A 2 3.56 -3.97 0.84
N TYR A 3 4.13 -3.10 0.02
CA TYR A 3 5.06 -3.47 -1.05
C TYR A 3 6.26 -2.53 -1.06
N GLY A 4 7.10 -2.61 -2.09
CA GLY A 4 8.26 -1.72 -2.22
C GLY A 4 9.39 -2.07 -1.26
N SER A 5 10.29 -1.12 -1.03
CA SER A 5 11.54 -1.39 -0.30
C SER A 5 11.32 -1.80 1.15
N LYS A 6 10.33 -1.21 1.82
CA LYS A 6 9.92 -1.58 3.18
C LYS A 6 9.40 -3.02 3.27
N ALA A 7 8.80 -3.56 2.21
CA ALA A 7 8.38 -4.96 2.16
C ALA A 7 9.57 -5.92 1.94
N ARG A 8 10.53 -5.51 1.10
CA ARG A 8 11.75 -6.27 0.79
C ARG A 8 12.82 -6.19 1.88
N VAL A 9 12.70 -5.26 2.83
CA VAL A 9 13.69 -5.02 3.89
C VAL A 9 15.05 -4.55 3.32
N ASP A 10 15.01 -3.87 2.17
CA ASP A 10 16.15 -3.20 1.52
C ASP A 10 16.01 -1.67 1.57
N ASP A 11 15.19 -1.17 2.50
CA ASP A 11 14.87 0.24 2.65
C ASP A 11 15.96 1.06 3.35
N THR A 12 15.89 2.37 3.14
CA THR A 12 16.64 3.37 3.92
C THR A 12 15.70 4.06 4.93
N PRO A 13 16.25 4.76 5.94
CA PRO A 13 15.43 5.57 6.85
C PRO A 13 14.49 6.56 6.13
N GLU A 14 14.91 7.06 4.97
CA GLU A 14 14.17 8.02 4.15
C GLU A 14 13.19 7.36 3.16
N SER A 15 13.19 6.03 3.04
CA SER A 15 12.27 5.35 2.14
C SER A 15 10.82 5.51 2.61
N ASP A 16 9.93 5.75 1.66
CA ASP A 16 8.49 5.83 1.87
C ASP A 16 7.86 4.47 2.17
N ILE A 17 6.59 4.46 2.58
CA ILE A 17 5.84 3.23 2.89
C ILE A 17 4.79 3.02 1.80
N ASP A 18 5.08 2.13 0.86
CA ASP A 18 4.21 1.81 -0.26
C ASP A 18 3.05 0.87 0.13
N LEU A 19 1.81 1.34 -0.03
CA LEU A 19 0.62 0.59 0.34
C LEU A 19 -0.35 0.44 -0.82
N LEU A 20 -0.61 -0.81 -1.22
CA LEU A 20 -1.77 -1.13 -2.05
C LEU A 20 -3.00 -1.13 -1.15
N VAL A 21 -3.94 -0.23 -1.46
CA VAL A 21 -5.22 -0.10 -0.78
C VAL A 21 -6.33 -0.52 -1.73
N LEU A 22 -6.98 -1.65 -1.40
CA LEU A 22 -8.11 -2.16 -2.17
C LEU A 22 -9.42 -1.69 -1.57
N THR A 23 -10.25 -1.05 -2.39
CA THR A 23 -11.58 -0.58 -2.01
C THR A 23 -12.66 -1.45 -2.63
N SER A 24 -13.86 -1.45 -2.05
CA SER A 24 -15.01 -2.17 -2.62
C SER A 24 -15.67 -1.42 -3.78
N ARG A 25 -15.43 -0.10 -3.88
CA ARG A 25 -15.95 0.79 -4.93
C ARG A 25 -14.93 1.85 -5.32
N PRO A 26 -15.06 2.50 -6.48
CA PRO A 26 -14.28 3.68 -6.80
C PRO A 26 -14.46 4.76 -5.72
N LEU A 27 -13.36 5.43 -5.38
CA LEU A 27 -13.37 6.58 -4.48
C LEU A 27 -13.47 7.88 -5.28
N SER A 28 -14.12 8.88 -4.70
CA SER A 28 -14.12 10.23 -5.27
C SER A 28 -12.73 10.87 -5.14
N PRO A 29 -12.42 11.90 -5.95
CA PRO A 29 -11.19 12.67 -5.78
C PRO A 29 -11.03 13.28 -4.39
N GLU A 30 -12.14 13.65 -3.73
CA GLU A 30 -12.17 14.17 -2.36
C GLU A 30 -11.76 13.09 -1.35
N GLU A 31 -12.36 11.90 -1.43
CA GLU A 31 -12.00 10.77 -0.55
C GLU A 31 -10.52 10.39 -0.69
N ILE A 32 -9.99 10.37 -1.93
CA ILE A 32 -8.57 10.13 -2.19
C ILE A 32 -7.72 11.27 -1.61
N GLY A 33 -8.20 12.51 -1.69
CA GLY A 33 -7.57 13.69 -1.12
C GLY A 33 -7.45 13.60 0.41
N ASP A 34 -8.52 13.22 1.08
CA ASP A 34 -8.57 13.03 2.54
C ASP A 34 -7.61 11.95 3.00
N MET A 35 -7.57 10.81 2.29
CA MET A 35 -6.59 9.77 2.56
C MET A 35 -5.16 10.31 2.46
N ARG A 36 -4.84 11.01 1.37
CA ARG A 36 -3.51 11.63 1.19
C ARG A 36 -3.19 12.68 2.24
N ALA A 37 -4.18 13.41 2.74
CA ALA A 37 -4.00 14.34 3.85
C ALA A 37 -3.58 13.59 5.14
N VAL A 38 -4.20 12.45 5.44
CA VAL A 38 -3.79 11.59 6.56
C VAL A 38 -2.35 11.10 6.39
N SER A 39 -1.98 10.63 5.20
CA SER A 39 -0.59 10.26 4.89
C SER A 39 0.39 11.41 5.18
N ARG A 40 0.06 12.64 4.76
CA ARG A 40 0.91 13.80 5.05
C ARG A 40 1.04 14.09 6.54
N CYS A 41 -0.04 13.97 7.30
CA CYS A 41 0.02 14.12 8.76
C CYS A 41 0.95 13.09 9.40
N ILE A 42 0.93 11.84 8.92
CA ILE A 42 1.86 10.79 9.37
C ILE A 42 3.30 11.17 9.00
N GLY A 43 3.54 11.58 7.75
CA GLY A 43 4.85 12.01 7.27
C GLY A 43 5.45 13.14 8.08
N LEU A 44 4.67 14.19 8.38
CA LEU A 44 5.12 15.31 9.21
C LEU A 44 5.43 14.89 10.65
N LYS A 45 4.70 13.91 11.20
CA LYS A 45 4.87 13.47 12.58
C LYS A 45 6.00 12.45 12.75
N HIS A 46 6.23 11.60 11.76
CA HIS A 46 7.08 10.41 11.88
C HIS A 46 8.25 10.38 10.90
N GLY A 47 8.33 11.32 9.96
CA GLY A 47 9.41 11.39 8.97
C GLY A 47 9.33 10.32 7.87
N THR A 48 8.19 9.64 7.73
CA THR A 48 7.96 8.60 6.71
C THR A 48 6.58 8.78 6.09
N TRP A 49 6.49 8.75 4.76
CA TRP A 49 5.26 9.07 4.04
C TRP A 49 4.61 7.78 3.52
N PRO A 50 3.41 7.41 4.01
CA PRO A 50 2.65 6.34 3.39
C PRO A 50 2.19 6.75 1.99
N GLU A 51 2.65 6.04 0.96
CA GLU A 51 2.17 6.23 -0.40
C GLU A 51 1.04 5.25 -0.70
N PHE A 52 -0.09 5.77 -1.17
CA PHE A 52 -1.28 4.94 -1.43
C PHE A 52 -1.45 4.69 -2.92
N TYR A 53 -1.34 3.41 -3.31
CA TYR A 53 -1.80 2.91 -4.59
C TYR A 53 -3.22 2.36 -4.44
N ILE A 54 -4.20 3.22 -4.72
CA ILE A 54 -5.63 2.94 -4.45
C ILE A 54 -6.27 2.33 -5.70
N ARG A 55 -6.84 1.14 -5.58
CA ARG A 55 -7.61 0.48 -6.65
C ARG A 55 -8.85 -0.18 -6.09
N THR A 56 -9.88 -0.35 -6.92
CA THR A 56 -10.96 -1.24 -6.52
C THR A 56 -10.52 -2.69 -6.57
N SER A 57 -11.15 -3.52 -5.75
CA SER A 57 -10.92 -4.97 -5.79
C SER A 57 -11.24 -5.56 -7.16
N GLU A 58 -12.27 -5.04 -7.84
CA GLU A 58 -12.64 -5.48 -9.18
C GLU A 58 -11.53 -5.16 -10.20
N GLU A 59 -11.06 -3.91 -10.25
CA GLU A 59 -9.94 -3.51 -11.13
C GLU A 59 -8.69 -4.34 -10.85
N TRP A 60 -8.38 -4.59 -9.58
CA TRP A 60 -7.17 -5.29 -9.19
C TRP A 60 -7.20 -6.77 -9.54
N TRP A 61 -8.30 -7.47 -9.27
CA TRP A 61 -8.40 -8.93 -9.42
C TRP A 61 -8.93 -9.38 -10.77
N ARG A 62 -9.70 -8.53 -11.46
CA ARG A 62 -10.39 -8.89 -12.71
C ARG A 62 -10.13 -7.92 -13.85
N GLY A 63 -9.53 -6.77 -13.56
CA GLY A 63 -9.26 -5.71 -14.54
C GLY A 63 -7.87 -5.75 -15.15
N VAL A 64 -7.51 -4.62 -15.77
CA VAL A 64 -6.28 -4.45 -16.55
C VAL A 64 -5.00 -4.69 -15.74
N TYR A 65 -5.09 -4.55 -14.41
CA TYR A 65 -3.95 -4.69 -13.51
C TYR A 65 -3.44 -6.13 -13.39
N GLN A 66 -4.20 -7.13 -13.86
CA GLN A 66 -3.71 -8.50 -13.99
C GLN A 66 -2.48 -8.61 -14.91
N ALA A 67 -2.34 -7.69 -15.86
CA ALA A 67 -1.18 -7.63 -16.76
C ALA A 67 -0.12 -6.59 -16.33
N ALA A 68 -0.35 -5.84 -15.25
CA ALA A 68 0.53 -4.74 -14.87
C ALA A 68 1.83 -5.28 -14.24
N PRO A 69 3.01 -4.70 -14.55
CA PRO A 69 4.27 -5.10 -13.91
C PRO A 69 4.23 -4.98 -12.39
N ILE A 70 3.67 -3.88 -11.87
CA ILE A 70 3.50 -3.64 -10.42
C ILE A 70 2.70 -4.75 -9.73
N ARG A 71 1.78 -5.41 -10.44
CA ARG A 71 1.02 -6.54 -9.91
C ARG A 71 1.91 -7.75 -9.67
N LYS A 72 2.83 -8.04 -10.60
CA LYS A 72 3.79 -9.15 -10.45
C LYS A 72 4.74 -8.91 -9.29
N GLU A 73 5.18 -7.67 -9.11
CA GLU A 73 6.04 -7.27 -7.99
C GLU A 73 5.31 -7.43 -6.65
N ILE A 74 4.08 -6.91 -6.55
CA ILE A 74 3.26 -7.01 -5.34
C ILE A 74 2.92 -8.47 -5.01
N ASP A 75 2.61 -9.31 -5.99
CA ASP A 75 2.34 -10.73 -5.76
C ASP A 75 3.57 -11.51 -5.30
N ALA A 76 4.77 -11.12 -5.76
CA ALA A 76 6.02 -11.80 -5.43
C ALA A 76 6.60 -11.39 -4.07
N GLU A 77 6.51 -10.10 -3.74
CA GLU A 77 7.26 -9.49 -2.63
C GLU A 77 6.35 -8.81 -1.58
N GLY A 78 5.05 -8.67 -1.88
CA GLY A 78 4.11 -7.98 -1.01
C GLY A 78 3.87 -8.70 0.31
N VAL A 79 3.75 -7.93 1.38
CA VAL A 79 3.42 -8.41 2.72
C VAL A 79 1.98 -8.07 3.04
N ASP A 80 1.19 -9.09 3.38
CA ASP A 80 -0.17 -8.91 3.82
C ASP A 80 -0.20 -8.31 5.24
N THR A 81 -0.69 -7.08 5.32
CA THR A 81 -0.84 -6.31 6.57
C THR A 81 -2.14 -6.64 7.30
N ALA A 82 -3.07 -7.38 6.67
CA ALA A 82 -4.30 -7.85 7.32
C ALA A 82 -4.10 -9.15 8.11
N LEU A 83 -2.97 -9.83 7.91
CA LEU A 83 -2.58 -10.97 8.73
C LEU A 83 -1.81 -10.48 9.97
N PRO A 84 -2.06 -11.07 11.17
CA PRO A 84 -1.34 -10.70 12.37
C PRO A 84 0.17 -10.93 12.19
N LEU A 85 0.97 -9.94 12.59
CA LEU A 85 2.42 -10.01 12.58
C LEU A 85 2.87 -11.27 13.34
N ARG A 86 3.78 -12.05 12.74
CA ARG A 86 4.22 -13.36 13.24
C ARG A 86 4.83 -13.32 14.66
N SER A 87 5.04 -12.14 15.25
CA SER A 87 5.58 -11.93 16.59
C SER A 87 4.63 -12.29 17.74
N GLU A 88 3.33 -12.53 17.48
CA GLU A 88 2.35 -12.85 18.55
C GLU A 88 2.01 -14.34 18.71
N ARG A 89 2.80 -15.24 18.09
CA ARG A 89 2.71 -16.68 18.39
C ARG A 89 3.74 -17.05 19.46
N ARG A 90 3.41 -16.81 20.73
CA ARG A 90 4.07 -17.46 21.88
C ARG A 90 3.03 -18.07 22.80
#